data_AF-R9K4F6-F1
#
_entry.id   AF-R9K4F6-F1
#
_cell.length_a   1.000
_cell.length_b   1.000
_cell.length_c   1.000
_cell.angle_alpha   90.00
_cell.angle_beta   90.00
_cell.angle_gamma   90.00
#
_symmetry.space_group_name_H-M   'P 1'
#
loop_
_entity.id
_entity.type
_entity.pdbx_description
1 polymer ?
#
loop_
_entity_poly.entity_id
_entity_poly.type
_entity_poly.pdbx_seq_one_letter_code
_entity_poly.pdbx_strand_id
1 'polypeptide(L)'
;MIYRDIPKFIIKRNMQKSAQTGIYFDSLVTDPIMRQICIEVTGRSDYEVEFVENNYCDEFLDAKYNQGRLGILQYHNTVTYVSFSDEKCEGRNSGIQSVPTAFNRFYSNTHKDKRLYFYFLPCRGNNATPYYLFMYRLMRTAGFDFINAPSSLAGQINAFTSIDDIIRARKENGDKNSGNNATYILKNAPHEYEIFGKTYGANKYDTSLICYAISKLAQPEDHITLYEYNEKDLKELPAASLEVLRSMGNINIVNIDDEIERKELEENDSLRSPRFNAHLLDRLGEKHCVLCNCGISEIIQGAHIWPVSNIKRITTLSLDEKVAFATDGENGLWMCQNHHKMFDSNILLLSETGTVSYKDNLSTDDSEYIKSITTVQSLPTHLVTSSYMVYINKRYSNNT
;
A
#
# COMPACT_ATOMS: atom_id res chain seq x y z
N MET A 1 -21.25 -4.53 -27.63
CA MET A 1 -20.13 -4.70 -28.58
C MET A 1 -20.66 -5.07 -29.98
N ILE A 2 -20.04 -4.55 -31.05
CA ILE A 2 -20.28 -5.01 -32.43
C ILE A 2 -19.27 -6.12 -32.76
N TYR A 3 -19.73 -7.24 -33.32
CA TYR A 3 -18.86 -8.31 -33.80
C TYR A 3 -17.97 -7.80 -34.96
N ARG A 4 -16.67 -8.14 -34.95
CA ARG A 4 -15.71 -7.68 -35.97
C ARG A 4 -14.88 -8.82 -36.57
N ASP A 5 -14.91 -8.96 -37.89
CA ASP A 5 -14.04 -9.88 -38.64
C ASP A 5 -12.62 -9.35 -38.87
N ILE A 6 -12.44 -8.02 -38.80
CA ILE A 6 -11.14 -7.36 -38.86
C ILE A 6 -10.88 -6.70 -37.51
N PRO A 7 -9.73 -6.94 -36.85
CA PRO A 7 -9.40 -6.28 -35.59
C PRO A 7 -9.45 -4.76 -35.73
N LYS A 8 -10.09 -4.07 -34.78
CA LYS A 8 -10.16 -2.61 -34.76
C LYS A 8 -9.64 -2.04 -33.44
N PHE A 9 -8.65 -1.16 -33.53
CA PHE A 9 -8.21 -0.33 -32.42
C PHE A 9 -9.05 0.94 -32.34
N ILE A 10 -9.52 1.27 -31.13
CA ILE A 10 -10.16 2.54 -30.80
C ILE A 10 -9.36 3.16 -29.66
N ILE A 11 -8.79 4.34 -29.91
CA ILE A 11 -7.81 4.94 -29.00
C ILE A 11 -8.10 6.43 -28.83
N LYS A 12 -8.20 6.88 -27.59
CA LYS A 12 -8.32 8.32 -27.28
C LYS A 12 -7.02 9.04 -27.61
N ARG A 13 -7.11 10.06 -28.46
CA ARG A 13 -5.95 10.81 -28.97
C ARG A 13 -5.27 11.66 -27.89
N ASN A 14 -6.06 12.35 -27.07
CA ASN A 14 -5.53 13.30 -26.09
C ASN A 14 -5.24 12.61 -24.74
N MET A 15 -4.09 12.90 -24.15
CA MET A 15 -3.78 12.66 -22.74
C MET A 15 -4.12 13.89 -21.89
N GLN A 16 -4.05 13.76 -20.56
CA GLN A 16 -4.39 14.86 -19.64
C GLN A 16 -3.64 16.16 -19.92
N LYS A 17 -2.38 16.06 -20.35
CA LYS A 17 -1.49 17.21 -20.58
C LYS A 17 -1.17 17.47 -22.05
N SER A 18 -1.90 16.84 -22.99
CA SER A 18 -1.57 16.93 -24.42
C SER A 18 -1.59 18.35 -24.97
N ALA A 19 -2.57 19.17 -24.55
CA ALA A 19 -2.65 20.57 -24.99
C ALA A 19 -1.44 21.40 -24.51
N GLN A 20 -0.88 21.08 -23.33
CA GLN A 20 0.26 21.79 -22.76
C GLN A 20 1.60 21.29 -23.30
N THR A 21 1.73 20.00 -23.56
CA THR A 21 3.01 19.40 -24.02
C THR A 21 3.13 19.32 -25.53
N GLY A 22 2.02 19.39 -26.27
CA GLY A 22 1.97 19.10 -27.71
C GLY A 22 2.15 17.61 -28.04
N ILE A 23 2.18 16.73 -27.03
CA ILE A 23 2.37 15.28 -27.20
C ILE A 23 1.01 14.60 -27.13
N TYR A 24 0.68 13.83 -28.17
CA TYR A 24 -0.58 13.12 -28.32
C TYR A 24 -0.33 11.61 -28.36
N PHE A 25 -1.33 10.82 -28.00
CA PHE A 25 -1.15 9.38 -27.83
C PHE A 25 -0.91 8.64 -29.16
N ASP A 26 -1.42 9.19 -30.27
CA ASP A 26 -1.14 8.73 -31.65
C ASP A 26 0.34 8.83 -32.03
N SER A 27 1.08 9.78 -31.44
CA SER A 27 2.54 9.85 -31.63
C SER A 27 3.30 8.78 -30.85
N LEU A 28 2.70 8.20 -29.81
CA LEU A 28 3.33 7.20 -28.94
C LEU A 28 3.03 5.77 -29.39
N VAL A 29 1.79 5.52 -29.82
CA VAL A 29 1.31 4.21 -30.24
C VAL A 29 1.32 4.15 -31.77
N THR A 30 2.51 3.92 -32.32
CA THR A 30 2.78 3.93 -33.76
C THR A 30 2.27 2.67 -34.46
N ASP A 31 2.21 2.70 -35.79
CA ASP A 31 1.78 1.55 -36.61
C ASP A 31 2.57 0.26 -36.32
N PRO A 32 3.91 0.26 -36.21
CA PRO A 32 4.67 -0.94 -35.81
C PRO A 32 4.23 -1.52 -34.46
N ILE A 33 3.90 -0.67 -33.49
CA ILE A 33 3.44 -1.09 -32.15
C ILE A 33 2.06 -1.73 -32.25
N MET A 34 1.12 -1.08 -32.96
CA MET A 34 -0.24 -1.62 -33.14
C MET A 34 -0.23 -2.93 -33.91
N ARG A 35 0.61 -3.04 -34.95
CA ARG A 35 0.81 -4.29 -35.71
C ARG A 35 1.31 -5.41 -34.82
N GLN A 36 2.31 -5.14 -33.97
CA GLN A 36 2.82 -6.14 -33.03
C GLN A 36 1.72 -6.60 -32.09
N ILE A 37 1.01 -5.66 -31.44
CA ILE A 37 -0.10 -5.98 -30.53
C ILE A 37 -1.18 -6.81 -31.24
N CYS A 38 -1.55 -6.43 -32.47
CA CYS A 38 -2.57 -7.13 -33.24
C CYS A 38 -2.17 -8.59 -33.49
N ILE A 39 -0.91 -8.82 -33.92
CA ILE A 39 -0.39 -10.16 -34.19
C ILE A 39 -0.37 -10.99 -32.90
N GLU A 40 0.16 -10.45 -31.81
CA GLU A 40 0.28 -11.18 -30.54
C GLU A 40 -1.07 -11.51 -29.91
N VAL A 41 -2.05 -10.59 -30.00
CA VAL A 41 -3.36 -10.76 -29.35
C VAL A 41 -4.35 -11.56 -30.22
N THR A 42 -4.28 -11.40 -31.54
CA THR A 42 -5.31 -11.92 -32.46
C THR A 42 -4.78 -12.88 -33.53
N GLY A 43 -3.46 -12.94 -33.74
CA GLY A 43 -2.83 -13.68 -34.84
C GLY A 43 -2.97 -13.02 -36.22
N ARG A 44 -3.61 -11.85 -36.30
CA ARG A 44 -3.82 -11.10 -37.56
C ARG A 44 -2.80 -10.00 -37.72
N SER A 45 -2.47 -9.70 -38.97
CA SER A 45 -1.61 -8.57 -39.33
C SER A 45 -2.35 -7.39 -39.94
N ASP A 46 -3.58 -7.62 -40.41
CA ASP A 46 -4.52 -6.60 -40.88
C ASP A 46 -5.37 -6.10 -39.72
N TYR A 47 -5.54 -4.79 -39.63
CA TYR A 47 -6.35 -4.14 -38.61
C TYR A 47 -6.76 -2.73 -39.05
N GLU A 48 -7.79 -2.22 -38.39
CA GLU A 48 -8.22 -0.83 -38.47
C GLU A 48 -7.79 -0.07 -37.22
N VAL A 49 -7.53 1.22 -37.36
CA VAL A 49 -7.22 2.11 -36.23
C VAL A 49 -8.07 3.35 -36.32
N GLU A 50 -8.70 3.70 -35.20
CA GLU A 50 -9.43 4.95 -35.05
C GLU A 50 -8.91 5.71 -33.83
N PHE A 51 -8.27 6.85 -34.07
CA PHE A 51 -7.95 7.81 -33.03
C PHE A 51 -9.13 8.75 -32.83
N VAL A 52 -9.74 8.68 -31.66
CA VAL A 52 -10.98 9.39 -31.32
C VAL A 52 -10.73 10.55 -30.37
N GLU A 53 -11.54 11.59 -30.48
CA GLU A 53 -11.45 12.81 -29.67
C GLU A 53 -12.12 12.64 -28.29
N ASN A 54 -11.97 13.65 -27.42
CA ASN A 54 -12.41 13.58 -26.02
C ASN A 54 -13.92 13.39 -25.87
N ASN A 55 -14.73 13.88 -26.80
CA ASN A 55 -16.19 13.75 -26.78
C ASN A 55 -16.71 12.36 -27.19
N TYR A 56 -15.87 11.51 -27.80
CA TYR A 56 -16.25 10.14 -28.15
C TYR A 56 -16.64 9.34 -26.89
N CYS A 57 -17.68 8.53 -26.96
CA CYS A 57 -17.96 7.55 -25.92
C CYS A 57 -18.56 6.29 -26.52
N ASP A 58 -18.26 5.16 -25.91
CA ASP A 58 -18.87 3.87 -26.20
C ASP A 58 -18.94 3.02 -24.93
N GLU A 59 -19.22 1.73 -25.07
CA GLU A 59 -19.28 0.77 -23.96
C GLU A 59 -17.95 0.64 -23.18
N PHE A 60 -16.81 1.02 -23.77
CA PHE A 60 -15.47 0.75 -23.24
C PHE A 60 -14.70 2.04 -22.89
N LEU A 61 -15.07 3.18 -23.47
CA LEU A 61 -14.42 4.49 -23.33
C LEU A 61 -15.44 5.58 -23.01
N ASP A 62 -15.14 6.39 -21.98
CA ASP A 62 -15.95 7.56 -21.64
C ASP A 62 -15.62 8.77 -22.52
N ALA A 63 -16.53 9.76 -22.50
CA ALA A 63 -16.34 11.09 -23.09
C ALA A 63 -15.34 11.96 -22.29
N LYS A 64 -14.11 11.47 -22.15
CA LYS A 64 -12.96 12.14 -21.55
C LYS A 64 -11.69 11.92 -22.38
N TYR A 65 -10.58 12.53 -21.94
CA TYR A 65 -9.24 12.23 -22.45
C TYR A 65 -8.85 10.77 -22.14
N ASN A 66 -7.73 10.31 -22.71
CA ASN A 66 -7.18 8.97 -22.48
C ASN A 66 -6.77 8.78 -21.01
N GLN A 67 -7.65 8.16 -20.23
CA GLN A 67 -7.40 7.79 -18.85
C GLN A 67 -6.88 6.36 -18.79
N GLY A 68 -5.77 6.16 -18.07
CA GLY A 68 -5.16 4.84 -17.94
C GLY A 68 -4.17 4.49 -19.06
N ARG A 69 -3.88 5.41 -19.99
CA ARG A 69 -3.02 5.17 -21.17
C ARG A 69 -3.47 3.90 -21.89
N LEU A 70 -4.72 3.90 -22.33
CA LEU A 70 -5.43 2.72 -22.86
C LEU A 70 -5.62 2.80 -24.37
N GLY A 71 -5.54 1.65 -25.02
CA GLY A 71 -6.14 1.38 -26.32
C GLY A 71 -7.10 0.19 -26.22
N ILE A 72 -8.23 0.26 -26.93
CA ILE A 72 -9.22 -0.82 -26.96
C ILE A 72 -9.13 -1.52 -28.31
N LEU A 73 -8.84 -2.82 -28.31
CA LEU A 73 -8.83 -3.66 -29.51
C LEU A 73 -10.05 -4.57 -29.51
N GLN A 74 -10.89 -4.45 -30.53
CA GLN A 74 -12.08 -5.29 -30.72
C GLN A 74 -11.84 -6.28 -31.85
N TYR A 75 -12.02 -7.57 -31.59
CA TYR A 75 -11.91 -8.63 -32.59
C TYR A 75 -12.86 -9.79 -32.26
N HIS A 76 -13.67 -10.21 -33.23
CA HIS A 76 -14.80 -11.09 -33.04
C HIS A 76 -15.71 -10.59 -31.90
N ASN A 77 -15.92 -11.41 -30.85
CA ASN A 77 -16.62 -11.03 -29.62
C ASN A 77 -15.68 -10.60 -28.49
N THR A 78 -14.36 -10.60 -28.72
CA THR A 78 -13.37 -10.28 -27.69
C THR A 78 -13.02 -8.80 -27.70
N VAL A 79 -12.96 -8.21 -26.50
CA VAL A 79 -12.49 -6.84 -26.28
C VAL A 79 -11.21 -6.89 -25.46
N THR A 80 -10.14 -6.35 -26.01
CA THR A 80 -8.84 -6.32 -25.36
C THR A 80 -8.51 -4.90 -24.91
N TYR A 81 -8.33 -4.73 -23.61
CA TYR A 81 -7.81 -3.52 -23.00
C TYR A 81 -6.29 -3.59 -23.00
N VAL A 82 -5.62 -2.68 -23.71
CA VAL A 82 -4.16 -2.60 -23.72
C VAL A 82 -3.74 -1.34 -22.99
N SER A 83 -3.13 -1.50 -21.82
CA SER A 83 -2.52 -0.39 -21.07
C SER A 83 -1.06 -0.24 -21.46
N PHE A 84 -0.63 0.99 -21.71
CA PHE A 84 0.72 1.31 -22.17
C PHE A 84 1.53 1.97 -21.06
N SER A 85 2.79 1.56 -20.92
CA SER A 85 3.73 2.24 -20.02
C SER A 85 3.93 3.71 -20.40
N ASP A 86 4.44 4.52 -19.48
CA ASP A 86 4.93 5.86 -19.81
C ASP A 86 6.30 5.79 -20.51
N GLU A 87 6.62 6.81 -21.31
CA GLU A 87 7.94 6.98 -21.95
C GLU A 87 8.97 7.54 -20.96
N LYS A 88 8.51 8.08 -19.82
CA LYS A 88 9.36 8.59 -18.75
C LYS A 88 9.36 7.66 -17.55
N CYS A 89 10.43 6.87 -17.43
CA CYS A 89 10.72 5.97 -16.32
C CYS A 89 11.73 6.58 -15.33
N GLU A 90 11.67 7.91 -15.14
CA GLU A 90 12.62 8.66 -14.32
C GLU A 90 12.20 8.74 -12.84
N GLY A 91 10.88 8.69 -12.57
CA GLY A 91 10.32 8.62 -11.23
C GLY A 91 10.09 7.18 -10.76
N ARG A 92 10.02 6.99 -9.43
CA ARG A 92 9.85 5.67 -8.78
C ARG A 92 8.76 4.82 -9.44
N ASN A 93 7.60 5.42 -9.73
CA ASN A 93 6.46 4.73 -10.33
C ASN A 93 5.88 5.43 -11.56
N SER A 94 6.56 6.44 -12.11
CA SER A 94 6.03 7.29 -13.19
C SER A 94 5.60 6.49 -14.42
N GLY A 95 6.28 5.36 -14.71
CA GLY A 95 5.98 4.49 -15.83
C GLY A 95 4.64 3.71 -15.73
N ILE A 96 4.03 3.64 -14.55
CA ILE A 96 2.92 2.72 -14.25
C ILE A 96 1.76 3.33 -13.44
N GLN A 97 1.79 4.63 -13.13
CA GLN A 97 0.71 5.28 -12.35
C GLN A 97 -0.67 5.17 -13.01
N SER A 98 -0.73 4.97 -14.32
CA SER A 98 -1.97 4.80 -15.08
C SER A 98 -2.61 3.41 -14.93
N VAL A 99 -1.85 2.41 -14.47
CA VAL A 99 -2.26 1.00 -14.45
C VAL A 99 -3.53 0.75 -13.62
N PRO A 100 -3.69 1.27 -12.39
CA PRO A 100 -4.94 1.08 -11.64
C PRO A 100 -6.15 1.68 -12.35
N THR A 101 -5.97 2.81 -13.05
CA THR A 101 -7.07 3.42 -13.81
C THR A 101 -7.49 2.53 -14.98
N ALA A 102 -6.53 1.90 -15.66
CA ALA A 102 -6.81 0.92 -16.70
C ALA A 102 -7.53 -0.33 -16.14
N PHE A 103 -7.06 -0.84 -15.00
CA PHE A 103 -7.68 -1.97 -14.33
C PHE A 103 -9.13 -1.66 -13.91
N ASN A 104 -9.40 -0.46 -13.37
CA ASN A 104 -10.75 -0.08 -12.95
C ASN A 104 -11.73 -0.13 -14.13
N ARG A 105 -11.33 0.43 -15.28
CA ARG A 105 -12.14 0.40 -16.50
C ARG A 105 -12.38 -1.03 -16.99
N PHE A 106 -11.34 -1.86 -16.99
CA PHE A 106 -11.45 -3.25 -17.37
C PHE A 106 -12.40 -4.00 -16.42
N TYR A 107 -12.22 -3.88 -15.12
CA TYR A 107 -12.96 -4.64 -14.12
C TYR A 107 -14.44 -4.27 -14.10
N SER A 108 -14.75 -2.97 -14.07
CA SER A 108 -16.13 -2.46 -13.96
C SER A 108 -16.97 -2.65 -15.23
N ASN A 109 -16.37 -2.84 -16.40
CA ASN A 109 -17.11 -3.10 -17.62
C ASN A 109 -17.79 -4.50 -17.56
N THR A 110 -19.05 -4.64 -17.95
CA THR A 110 -19.78 -5.92 -17.80
C THR A 110 -19.60 -6.90 -18.96
N HIS A 111 -18.84 -6.56 -20.00
CA HIS A 111 -18.60 -7.44 -21.14
C HIS A 111 -17.88 -8.72 -20.69
N LYS A 112 -18.36 -9.87 -21.16
CA LYS A 112 -17.88 -11.18 -20.71
C LYS A 112 -16.53 -11.55 -21.30
N ASP A 113 -16.40 -11.38 -22.62
CA ASP A 113 -15.21 -11.78 -23.37
C ASP A 113 -14.23 -10.61 -23.44
N LYS A 114 -13.64 -10.26 -22.31
CA LYS A 114 -12.66 -9.18 -22.21
C LYS A 114 -11.31 -9.68 -21.70
N ARG A 115 -10.23 -9.07 -22.19
CA ARG A 115 -8.84 -9.36 -21.78
C ARG A 115 -8.12 -8.08 -21.40
N LEU A 116 -7.11 -8.19 -20.53
CA LEU A 116 -6.32 -7.07 -20.04
C LEU A 116 -4.84 -7.34 -20.27
N TYR A 117 -4.21 -6.48 -21.07
CA TYR A 117 -2.80 -6.55 -21.39
C TYR A 117 -2.05 -5.28 -21.00
N PHE A 118 -0.75 -5.43 -20.80
CA PHE A 118 0.20 -4.35 -20.66
C PHE A 118 1.26 -4.39 -21.76
N TYR A 119 1.56 -3.21 -22.30
CA TYR A 119 2.57 -3.01 -23.33
C TYR A 119 3.63 -2.01 -22.86
N PHE A 120 4.90 -2.42 -22.96
CA PHE A 120 6.05 -1.57 -22.66
C PHE A 120 6.37 -0.69 -23.88
N LEU A 121 6.15 0.62 -23.74
CA LEU A 121 6.70 1.59 -24.67
C LEU A 121 8.20 1.79 -24.40
N PRO A 122 8.99 2.17 -25.41
CA PRO A 122 10.36 2.62 -25.20
C PRO A 122 10.37 3.75 -24.17
N CYS A 123 11.15 3.61 -23.09
CA CYS A 123 11.22 4.63 -22.06
C CYS A 123 12.64 5.07 -21.73
N ARG A 124 12.74 6.33 -21.31
CA ARG A 124 13.97 6.94 -20.77
C ARG A 124 13.99 6.70 -19.26
N GLY A 125 15.06 6.12 -18.75
CA GLY A 125 15.22 5.75 -17.34
C GLY A 125 15.34 4.24 -17.14
N ASN A 126 15.13 3.78 -15.90
CA ASN A 126 15.26 2.37 -15.54
C ASN A 126 13.90 1.82 -15.08
N ASN A 127 13.25 1.04 -15.94
CA ASN A 127 12.01 0.32 -15.64
C ASN A 127 12.23 -1.10 -15.11
N ALA A 128 13.47 -1.49 -14.82
CA ALA A 128 13.84 -2.81 -14.31
C ALA A 128 14.37 -2.75 -12.87
N THR A 129 13.96 -1.75 -12.09
CA THR A 129 14.30 -1.68 -10.66
C THR A 129 13.52 -2.74 -9.87
N PRO A 130 14.00 -3.14 -8.66
CA PRO A 130 13.25 -4.05 -7.79
C PRO A 130 11.81 -3.60 -7.51
N TYR A 131 11.61 -2.28 -7.39
CA TYR A 131 10.28 -1.70 -7.21
C TYR A 131 9.39 -1.88 -8.45
N TYR A 132 9.90 -1.61 -9.66
CA TYR A 132 9.12 -1.87 -10.88
C TYR A 132 8.79 -3.36 -11.02
N LEU A 133 9.74 -4.24 -10.72
CA LEU A 133 9.50 -5.69 -10.75
C LEU A 133 8.39 -6.10 -9.77
N PHE A 134 8.40 -5.59 -8.54
CA PHE A 134 7.31 -5.79 -7.58
C PHE A 134 5.96 -5.36 -8.16
N MET A 135 5.89 -4.18 -8.77
CA MET A 135 4.66 -3.66 -9.36
C MET A 135 4.20 -4.50 -10.57
N TYR A 136 5.11 -4.97 -11.43
CA TYR A 136 4.76 -5.87 -12.53
C TYR A 136 4.24 -7.22 -12.03
N ARG A 137 4.80 -7.76 -10.95
CA ARG A 137 4.28 -8.97 -10.32
C ARG A 137 2.87 -8.73 -9.73
N LEU A 138 2.60 -7.57 -9.13
CA LEU A 138 1.25 -7.21 -8.70
C LEU A 138 0.28 -7.15 -9.88
N MET A 139 0.68 -6.54 -11.01
CA MET A 139 -0.11 -6.52 -12.23
C MET A 139 -0.41 -7.92 -12.75
N ARG A 140 0.60 -8.79 -12.81
CA ARG A 140 0.42 -10.20 -13.22
C ARG A 140 -0.59 -10.91 -12.32
N THR A 141 -0.51 -10.66 -11.02
CA THR A 141 -1.41 -11.23 -10.00
C THR A 141 -2.84 -10.68 -10.13
N ALA A 142 -2.99 -9.39 -10.40
CA ALA A 142 -4.29 -8.75 -10.60
C ALA A 142 -5.00 -9.24 -11.88
N GLY A 143 -4.24 -9.69 -12.88
CA GLY A 143 -4.74 -10.31 -14.11
C GLY A 143 -4.23 -9.70 -15.42
N PHE A 144 -3.15 -8.92 -15.40
CA PHE A 144 -2.54 -8.38 -16.63
C PHE A 144 -1.65 -9.42 -17.32
N ASP A 145 -1.84 -9.62 -18.62
CA ASP A 145 -0.89 -10.27 -19.52
C ASP A 145 0.11 -9.25 -20.11
N PHE A 146 1.38 -9.64 -20.28
CA PHE A 146 2.41 -8.74 -20.80
C PHE A 146 2.74 -9.12 -22.25
N ILE A 147 2.60 -8.18 -23.19
CA ILE A 147 2.76 -8.44 -24.63
C ILE A 147 4.24 -8.50 -25.02
N ASN A 148 5.00 -7.47 -24.65
CA ASN A 148 6.37 -7.25 -25.14
C ASN A 148 7.36 -7.02 -23.98
N ALA A 149 7.24 -7.80 -22.91
CA ALA A 149 8.15 -7.69 -21.77
C ALA A 149 9.63 -7.76 -22.25
N PRO A 150 10.47 -6.77 -21.90
CA PRO A 150 11.89 -6.79 -22.27
C PRO A 150 12.54 -8.09 -21.82
N SER A 151 13.51 -8.61 -22.58
CA SER A 151 14.19 -9.88 -22.25
C SER A 151 14.86 -9.86 -20.86
N SER A 152 15.29 -8.69 -20.40
CA SER A 152 15.82 -8.48 -19.04
C SER A 152 14.78 -8.64 -17.93
N LEU A 153 13.49 -8.57 -18.25
CA LEU A 153 12.35 -8.73 -17.33
C LEU A 153 11.57 -10.02 -17.59
N ALA A 154 11.66 -10.56 -18.81
CA ALA A 154 11.01 -11.79 -19.20
C ALA A 154 11.43 -12.94 -18.27
N GLY A 155 10.44 -13.70 -17.78
CA GLY A 155 10.65 -14.77 -16.79
C GLY A 155 10.75 -14.32 -15.33
N GLN A 156 10.93 -13.02 -15.06
CA GLN A 156 10.92 -12.49 -13.68
C GLN A 156 9.53 -11.99 -13.25
N ILE A 157 8.68 -11.62 -14.20
CA ILE A 157 7.32 -11.12 -13.95
C ILE A 157 6.35 -12.30 -13.72
N ASN A 158 6.50 -12.96 -12.57
CA ASN A 158 5.63 -14.05 -12.15
C ASN A 158 4.58 -13.55 -11.14
N ALA A 159 3.36 -14.10 -11.24
CA ALA A 159 2.32 -13.80 -10.26
C ALA A 159 2.79 -14.15 -8.84
N PHE A 160 2.32 -13.39 -7.87
CA PHE A 160 2.39 -13.78 -6.47
C PHE A 160 1.49 -14.99 -6.25
N THR A 161 1.88 -15.86 -5.32
CA THR A 161 1.15 -17.10 -5.03
C THR A 161 0.33 -17.03 -3.75
N SER A 162 0.60 -16.05 -2.89
CA SER A 162 -0.12 -15.81 -1.63
C SER A 162 0.07 -14.38 -1.16
N ILE A 163 -0.78 -13.93 -0.21
CA ILE A 163 -0.64 -12.61 0.44
C ILE A 163 0.72 -12.54 1.17
N ASP A 164 1.16 -13.62 1.80
CA ASP A 164 2.46 -13.70 2.47
C ASP A 164 3.64 -13.49 1.50
N ASP A 165 3.54 -13.94 0.25
CA ASP A 165 4.54 -13.69 -0.80
C ASP A 165 4.60 -12.20 -1.18
N ILE A 166 3.45 -11.51 -1.23
CA ILE A 166 3.40 -10.05 -1.41
C ILE A 166 4.07 -9.34 -0.23
N ILE A 167 3.76 -9.76 1.01
CA ILE A 167 4.35 -9.17 2.23
C ILE A 167 5.87 -9.30 2.16
N ARG A 168 6.40 -10.51 1.96
CA ARG A 168 7.86 -10.73 1.88
C ARG A 168 8.52 -9.88 0.79
N ALA A 169 7.98 -9.88 -0.42
CA ALA A 169 8.54 -9.10 -1.52
C ALA A 169 8.43 -7.58 -1.27
N ARG A 170 7.43 -7.14 -0.50
CA ARG A 170 7.31 -5.73 -0.10
C ARG A 170 8.41 -5.34 0.90
N LYS A 171 8.71 -6.20 1.88
CA LYS A 171 9.80 -5.98 2.86
C LYS A 171 11.16 -5.81 2.18
N GLU A 172 11.49 -6.71 1.27
CA GLU A 172 12.74 -6.66 0.48
C GLU A 172 12.89 -5.36 -0.34
N ASN A 173 11.77 -4.72 -0.70
CA ASN A 173 11.77 -3.42 -1.39
C ASN A 173 11.83 -2.21 -0.44
N GLY A 174 11.43 -2.37 0.83
CA GLY A 174 11.39 -1.32 1.85
C GLY A 174 12.75 -0.99 2.45
N ASP A 175 13.58 -2.02 2.71
CA ASP A 175 14.86 -1.91 3.44
C ASP A 175 15.90 -0.98 2.79
N LYS A 176 15.72 -0.60 1.52
CA LYS A 176 16.65 0.24 0.77
C LYS A 176 16.31 1.74 0.77
N ASN A 177 15.09 2.12 1.20
CA ASN A 177 14.62 3.51 1.17
C ASN A 177 13.69 3.81 2.36
N SER A 178 14.24 3.88 3.57
CA SER A 178 13.51 4.07 4.84
C SER A 178 12.71 5.37 4.95
N GLY A 179 12.94 6.37 4.09
CA GLY A 179 12.27 7.67 4.15
C GLY A 179 10.92 7.77 3.43
N ASN A 180 10.44 6.72 2.75
CA ASN A 180 9.21 6.81 1.93
C ASN A 180 8.50 5.45 1.72
N ASN A 181 8.09 4.81 2.82
CA ASN A 181 7.28 3.60 2.77
C ASN A 181 5.82 3.96 2.52
N ALA A 182 5.32 3.63 1.32
CA ALA A 182 4.05 4.15 0.81
C ALA A 182 2.79 3.41 1.29
N THR A 183 2.92 2.12 1.60
CA THR A 183 1.82 1.21 1.96
C THR A 183 2.44 0.06 2.75
N TYR A 184 1.87 -0.25 3.91
CA TYR A 184 2.29 -1.37 4.75
C TYR A 184 1.24 -2.47 4.71
N ILE A 185 1.68 -3.72 4.76
CA ILE A 185 0.82 -4.90 4.82
C ILE A 185 1.29 -5.72 6.01
N LEU A 186 0.43 -5.83 7.02
CA LEU A 186 0.72 -6.53 8.26
C LEU A 186 -0.08 -7.82 8.30
N LYS A 187 0.59 -8.87 8.77
CA LYS A 187 -0.05 -10.11 9.21
C LYS A 187 -0.12 -10.07 10.73
N ASN A 188 -1.32 -10.18 11.28
CA ASN A 188 -1.56 -10.15 12.71
C ASN A 188 -1.80 -11.56 13.28
N ALA A 189 -2.37 -12.44 12.48
CA ALA A 189 -2.56 -13.86 12.79
C ALA A 189 -2.68 -14.65 11.46
N PRO A 190 -2.77 -15.99 11.48
CA PRO A 190 -3.19 -16.73 10.30
C PRO A 190 -4.50 -16.18 9.76
N HIS A 191 -4.54 -15.88 8.46
CA HIS A 191 -5.71 -15.33 7.77
C HIS A 191 -6.17 -13.92 8.22
N GLU A 192 -5.38 -13.21 9.04
CA GLU A 192 -5.72 -11.86 9.52
C GLU A 192 -4.71 -10.83 9.00
N TYR A 193 -5.17 -10.00 8.07
CA TYR A 193 -4.33 -9.06 7.33
C TYR A 193 -4.84 -7.62 7.45
N GLU A 194 -3.92 -6.69 7.70
CA GLU A 194 -4.19 -5.25 7.72
C GLU A 194 -3.31 -4.51 6.72
N ILE A 195 -3.93 -3.67 5.90
CA ILE A 195 -3.26 -2.84 4.89
C ILE A 195 -3.37 -1.40 5.35
N PHE A 196 -2.24 -0.74 5.59
CA PHE A 196 -2.19 0.70 5.86
C PHE A 196 -1.82 1.42 4.57
N GLY A 197 -2.84 1.93 3.88
CA GLY A 197 -2.72 2.45 2.52
C GLY A 197 -2.71 3.98 2.47
N LYS A 198 -1.63 4.57 1.94
CA LYS A 198 -1.60 6.03 1.69
C LYS A 198 -2.54 6.39 0.56
N THR A 199 -3.34 7.43 0.79
CA THR A 199 -4.33 7.97 -0.14
C THR A 199 -3.79 9.14 -0.96
N TYR A 200 -2.67 9.76 -0.57
CA TYR A 200 -2.15 10.96 -1.22
C TYR A 200 -1.21 10.69 -2.40
N GLY A 201 -1.19 11.62 -3.36
CA GLY A 201 -0.19 11.67 -4.43
C GLY A 201 -0.22 10.44 -5.36
N ALA A 202 0.96 9.92 -5.67
CA ALA A 202 1.11 8.72 -6.50
C ALA A 202 0.90 7.41 -5.72
N ASN A 203 1.01 7.44 -4.39
CA ASN A 203 0.91 6.26 -3.54
C ASN A 203 -0.49 5.64 -3.57
N LYS A 204 -1.54 6.42 -3.83
CA LYS A 204 -2.90 5.90 -3.99
C LYS A 204 -3.05 4.88 -5.11
N TYR A 205 -2.28 5.04 -6.18
CA TYR A 205 -2.26 4.11 -7.30
C TYR A 205 -1.55 2.81 -6.90
N ASP A 206 -0.46 2.91 -6.16
CA ASP A 206 0.23 1.75 -5.58
C ASP A 206 -0.69 0.99 -4.62
N THR A 207 -1.30 1.68 -3.66
CA THR A 207 -2.25 1.10 -2.70
C THR A 207 -3.38 0.39 -3.43
N SER A 208 -3.98 1.02 -4.46
CA SER A 208 -5.05 0.40 -5.25
C SER A 208 -4.58 -0.91 -5.90
N LEU A 209 -3.42 -0.90 -6.57
CA LEU A 209 -2.89 -2.09 -7.26
C LEU A 209 -2.53 -3.23 -6.30
N ILE A 210 -1.93 -2.89 -5.15
CA ILE A 210 -1.66 -3.85 -4.06
C ILE A 210 -2.97 -4.50 -3.62
N CYS A 211 -4.02 -3.71 -3.37
CA CYS A 211 -5.31 -4.23 -2.95
C CYS A 211 -5.94 -5.12 -4.04
N TYR A 212 -5.84 -4.78 -5.33
CA TYR A 212 -6.36 -5.66 -6.40
C TYR A 212 -5.65 -7.01 -6.45
N ALA A 213 -4.33 -7.02 -6.28
CA ALA A 213 -3.56 -8.26 -6.23
C ALA A 213 -3.92 -9.10 -5.00
N ILE A 214 -4.03 -8.47 -3.82
CA ILE A 214 -4.47 -9.13 -2.59
C ILE A 214 -5.88 -9.70 -2.75
N SER A 215 -6.82 -8.93 -3.27
CA SER A 215 -8.19 -9.39 -3.55
C SER A 215 -8.23 -10.57 -4.53
N LYS A 216 -7.24 -10.73 -5.41
CA LYS A 216 -7.17 -11.92 -6.29
C LYS A 216 -6.60 -13.15 -5.61
N LEU A 217 -5.82 -12.98 -4.55
CA LEU A 217 -5.19 -14.07 -3.80
C LEU A 217 -5.97 -14.47 -2.54
N ALA A 218 -6.84 -13.59 -2.05
CA ALA A 218 -7.61 -13.80 -0.83
C ALA A 218 -8.44 -15.09 -0.91
N GLN A 219 -8.33 -15.90 0.13
CA GLN A 219 -9.13 -17.09 0.37
C GLN A 219 -10.40 -16.74 1.16
N PRO A 220 -11.43 -17.60 1.14
CA PRO A 220 -12.68 -17.36 1.87
C PRO A 220 -12.51 -17.11 3.37
N GLU A 221 -11.49 -17.71 3.98
CA GLU A 221 -11.13 -17.57 5.38
C GLU A 221 -10.30 -16.32 5.69
N ASP A 222 -9.79 -15.61 4.68
CA ASP A 222 -8.97 -14.41 4.88
C ASP A 222 -9.84 -13.22 5.32
N HIS A 223 -9.48 -12.63 6.45
CA HIS A 223 -10.00 -11.39 6.98
C HIS A 223 -9.01 -10.27 6.65
N ILE A 224 -9.39 -9.40 5.70
CA ILE A 224 -8.51 -8.36 5.18
C ILE A 224 -9.16 -7.00 5.42
N THR A 225 -8.46 -6.12 6.13
CA THR A 225 -8.89 -4.73 6.36
C THR A 225 -7.91 -3.75 5.72
N LEU A 226 -8.40 -2.88 4.85
CA LEU A 226 -7.70 -1.70 4.36
C LEU A 226 -8.05 -0.52 5.24
N TYR A 227 -7.06 -0.01 5.96
CA TYR A 227 -7.13 1.29 6.59
C TYR A 227 -6.60 2.36 5.65
N GLU A 228 -7.48 3.29 5.29
CA GLU A 228 -7.12 4.46 4.51
C GLU A 228 -6.40 5.46 5.41
N TYR A 229 -5.10 5.60 5.18
CA TYR A 229 -4.24 6.45 5.97
C TYR A 229 -4.16 7.83 5.34
N ASN A 230 -4.77 8.79 6.04
CA ASN A 230 -5.02 10.15 5.58
C ASN A 230 -3.77 11.01 5.73
N GLU A 231 -3.07 11.25 4.62
CA GLU A 231 -2.03 12.27 4.56
C GLU A 231 -2.58 13.53 3.88
N LYS A 232 -2.56 14.66 4.60
CA LYS A 232 -3.01 15.98 4.12
C LYS A 232 -4.52 15.99 3.78
N ASP A 233 -4.88 16.55 2.63
CA ASP A 233 -6.27 16.88 2.29
C ASP A 233 -7.05 15.72 1.65
N LEU A 234 -6.38 14.63 1.23
CA LEU A 234 -7.07 13.49 0.62
C LEU A 234 -7.38 12.43 1.67
N LYS A 235 -8.68 12.19 1.89
CA LYS A 235 -9.16 11.27 2.91
C LYS A 235 -9.41 9.85 2.42
N GLU A 236 -9.40 9.62 1.11
CA GLU A 236 -9.85 8.36 0.53
C GLU A 236 -9.09 8.07 -0.77
N LEU A 237 -8.99 6.79 -1.13
CA LEU A 237 -8.58 6.34 -2.45
C LEU A 237 -9.53 6.87 -3.53
N PRO A 238 -9.11 6.90 -4.81
CA PRO A 238 -9.98 7.31 -5.90
C PRO A 238 -11.29 6.51 -5.90
N ALA A 239 -12.44 7.18 -6.05
CA ALA A 239 -13.77 6.56 -6.00
C ALA A 239 -13.90 5.33 -6.94
N ALA A 240 -13.35 5.42 -8.16
CA ALA A 240 -13.35 4.30 -9.10
C ALA A 240 -12.56 3.08 -8.59
N SER A 241 -11.50 3.29 -7.80
CA SER A 241 -10.75 2.19 -7.17
C SER A 241 -11.56 1.58 -6.02
N LEU A 242 -12.19 2.42 -5.19
CA LEU A 242 -13.04 1.95 -4.09
C LEU A 242 -14.24 1.14 -4.59
N GLU A 243 -14.87 1.54 -5.68
CA GLU A 243 -15.96 0.79 -6.31
C GLU A 243 -15.51 -0.61 -6.75
N VAL A 244 -14.33 -0.73 -7.36
CA VAL A 244 -13.75 -2.01 -7.75
C VAL A 244 -13.46 -2.89 -6.53
N LEU A 245 -12.85 -2.33 -5.48
CA LEU A 245 -12.56 -3.08 -4.25
C LEU A 245 -13.84 -3.57 -3.57
N ARG A 246 -14.87 -2.72 -3.49
CA ARG A 246 -16.19 -3.10 -2.95
C ARG A 246 -16.84 -4.20 -3.80
N SER A 247 -16.69 -4.15 -5.11
CA SER A 247 -17.19 -5.17 -6.04
C SER A 247 -16.44 -6.51 -5.93
N MET A 248 -15.13 -6.47 -5.63
CA MET A 248 -14.35 -7.67 -5.30
C MET A 248 -14.78 -8.32 -3.98
N GLY A 249 -15.25 -7.52 -3.02
CA GLY A 249 -16.03 -7.98 -1.87
C GLY A 249 -15.25 -8.69 -0.74
N ASN A 250 -13.92 -8.70 -0.79
CA ASN A 250 -13.08 -9.43 0.17
C ASN A 250 -12.12 -8.55 0.98
N ILE A 251 -12.21 -7.23 0.85
CA ILE A 251 -11.46 -6.27 1.66
C ILE A 251 -12.46 -5.35 2.35
N ASN A 252 -12.42 -5.31 3.69
CA ASN A 252 -13.13 -4.32 4.48
C ASN A 252 -12.36 -2.99 4.41
N ILE A 253 -13.02 -1.89 4.07
CA ILE A 253 -12.37 -0.58 3.90
C ILE A 253 -12.80 0.33 5.04
N VAL A 254 -11.82 0.84 5.79
CA VAL A 254 -12.02 1.70 6.96
C VAL A 254 -11.23 2.98 6.77
N ASN A 255 -11.92 4.12 6.86
CA ASN A 255 -11.28 5.43 6.87
C ASN A 255 -10.78 5.75 8.28
N ILE A 256 -9.48 6.01 8.46
CA ILE A 256 -8.97 6.44 9.77
C ILE A 256 -9.21 7.95 9.93
N ASP A 257 -10.29 8.32 10.60
CA ASP A 257 -10.61 9.71 10.94
C ASP A 257 -10.61 9.97 12.46
N ASP A 258 -10.72 11.26 12.84
CA ASP A 258 -10.76 11.66 14.26
C ASP A 258 -12.02 11.15 14.99
N GLU A 259 -13.10 10.82 14.27
CA GLU A 259 -14.37 10.42 14.87
C GLU A 259 -14.32 8.97 15.36
N ILE A 260 -13.77 8.07 14.54
CA ILE A 260 -13.53 6.68 14.94
C ILE A 260 -12.59 6.62 16.16
N GLU A 261 -11.53 7.41 16.16
CA GLU A 261 -10.55 7.42 17.25
C GLU A 261 -11.14 7.98 18.57
N ARG A 262 -12.02 9.00 18.49
CA ARG A 262 -12.76 9.48 19.66
C ARG A 262 -13.66 8.38 20.23
N LYS A 263 -14.42 7.72 19.36
CA LYS A 263 -15.34 6.65 19.77
C LYS A 263 -14.59 5.47 20.40
N GLU A 264 -13.49 5.03 19.80
CA GLU A 264 -12.64 3.99 20.37
C GLU A 264 -12.07 4.39 21.73
N LEU A 265 -11.62 5.64 21.89
CA LEU A 265 -11.11 6.12 23.17
C LEU A 265 -12.19 6.21 24.26
N GLU A 266 -13.43 6.52 23.90
CA GLU A 266 -14.55 6.58 24.85
C GLU A 266 -15.08 5.19 25.23
N GLU A 267 -15.26 4.31 24.25
CA GLU A 267 -15.92 3.01 24.42
C GLU A 267 -14.97 1.90 24.86
N ASN A 268 -13.68 1.96 24.47
CA ASN A 268 -12.72 0.88 24.71
C ASN A 268 -11.47 1.37 25.47
N ASP A 269 -11.03 0.62 26.49
CA ASP A 269 -9.73 0.84 27.16
C ASP A 269 -8.52 0.34 26.35
N SER A 270 -8.75 -0.16 25.14
CA SER A 270 -7.82 -1.00 24.38
C SER A 270 -7.01 -0.23 23.32
N LEU A 271 -5.68 -0.28 23.53
CA LEU A 271 -4.49 0.02 22.72
C LEU A 271 -4.46 -0.22 21.19
N ARG A 272 -5.55 -0.59 20.51
CA ARG A 272 -5.51 -1.00 19.08
C ARG A 272 -6.09 0.05 18.14
N SER A 273 -5.71 1.30 18.36
CA SER A 273 -6.00 2.38 17.42
C SER A 273 -5.28 2.13 16.10
N PRO A 274 -6.00 1.97 14.97
CA PRO A 274 -5.38 1.87 13.66
C PRO A 274 -4.52 3.11 13.36
N ARG A 275 -4.93 4.29 13.84
CA ARG A 275 -4.16 5.52 13.68
C ARG A 275 -2.83 5.50 14.42
N PHE A 276 -2.83 5.04 15.67
CA PHE A 276 -1.60 4.89 16.45
C PHE A 276 -0.61 3.95 15.73
N ASN A 277 -1.11 2.80 15.25
CA ASN A 277 -0.28 1.88 14.48
C ASN A 277 0.23 2.53 13.19
N ALA A 278 -0.59 3.31 12.48
CA ALA A 278 -0.17 4.02 11.28
C ALA A 278 0.93 5.06 11.58
N HIS A 279 0.80 5.84 12.65
CA HIS A 279 1.83 6.79 13.08
C HIS A 279 3.13 6.08 13.52
N LEU A 280 3.04 4.92 14.17
CA LEU A 280 4.21 4.09 14.48
C LEU A 280 4.87 3.54 13.22
N LEU A 281 4.09 3.09 12.24
CA LEU A 281 4.64 2.63 10.96
C LEU A 281 5.34 3.77 10.20
N ASP A 282 4.79 4.99 10.24
CA ASP A 282 5.42 6.16 9.62
C ASP A 282 6.72 6.57 10.32
N ARG A 283 6.74 6.52 11.67
CA ARG A 283 7.90 6.92 12.47
C ARG A 283 9.00 5.85 12.54
N LEU A 284 8.60 4.60 12.81
CA LEU A 284 9.51 3.49 13.14
C LEU A 284 9.69 2.50 12.00
N GLY A 285 8.88 2.58 10.94
CA GLY A 285 8.86 1.59 9.88
C GLY A 285 8.21 0.28 10.31
N GLU A 286 8.66 -0.82 9.69
CA GLU A 286 8.12 -2.15 9.94
C GLU A 286 8.29 -2.61 11.40
N LYS A 287 7.33 -3.41 11.86
CA LYS A 287 7.29 -4.00 13.20
C LYS A 287 8.57 -4.79 13.52
N HIS A 288 9.43 -4.19 14.35
CA HIS A 288 10.58 -4.84 14.98
C HIS A 288 10.63 -4.46 16.46
N CYS A 289 10.79 -5.44 17.34
CA CYS A 289 10.91 -5.15 18.76
C CYS A 289 12.18 -4.35 19.04
N VAL A 290 12.04 -3.15 19.61
CA VAL A 290 13.18 -2.27 19.90
C VAL A 290 14.15 -2.80 20.97
N LEU A 291 13.76 -3.87 21.69
CA LEU A 291 14.52 -4.44 22.81
C LEU A 291 15.21 -5.77 22.50
N CYS A 292 14.77 -6.49 21.46
CA CYS A 292 15.36 -7.77 21.05
C CYS A 292 15.49 -7.97 19.54
N ASN A 293 15.05 -7.00 18.74
CA ASN A 293 15.02 -7.05 17.28
C ASN A 293 14.18 -8.20 16.68
N CYS A 294 13.29 -8.82 17.47
CA CYS A 294 12.30 -9.75 16.94
C CYS A 294 11.46 -9.07 15.84
N GLY A 295 11.34 -9.69 14.67
CA GLY A 295 10.60 -9.18 13.50
C GLY A 295 9.35 -10.02 13.15
N ILE A 296 8.86 -10.85 14.08
CA ILE A 296 7.65 -11.65 13.89
C ILE A 296 6.44 -10.73 14.13
N SER A 297 5.83 -10.25 13.05
CA SER A 297 4.77 -9.21 13.06
C SER A 297 3.60 -9.56 13.99
N GLU A 298 3.20 -10.83 14.02
CA GLU A 298 2.06 -11.35 14.76
C GLU A 298 2.20 -11.21 16.29
N ILE A 299 3.44 -11.19 16.79
CA ILE A 299 3.72 -11.03 18.23
C ILE A 299 4.23 -9.64 18.59
N ILE A 300 4.31 -8.72 17.62
CA ILE A 300 4.76 -7.34 17.83
C ILE A 300 3.56 -6.41 17.91
N GLN A 301 3.57 -5.60 18.96
CA GLN A 301 2.52 -4.66 19.31
C GLN A 301 3.11 -3.26 19.47
N GLY A 302 2.27 -2.25 19.21
CA GLY A 302 2.59 -0.87 19.57
C GLY A 302 2.40 -0.70 21.07
N ALA A 303 3.49 -0.57 21.81
CA ALA A 303 3.47 -0.34 23.24
C ALA A 303 3.46 1.16 23.52
N HIS A 304 2.45 1.68 24.21
CA HIS A 304 2.42 3.07 24.63
C HIS A 304 3.44 3.35 25.74
N ILE A 305 4.23 4.41 25.58
CA ILE A 305 5.15 4.88 26.61
C ILE A 305 4.34 5.42 27.79
N TRP A 306 3.48 6.39 27.54
CA TRP A 306 2.48 6.86 28.50
C TRP A 306 1.15 6.13 28.26
N PRO A 307 0.73 5.22 29.16
CA PRO A 307 -0.42 4.35 28.91
C PRO A 307 -1.71 5.12 28.66
N VAL A 308 -2.52 4.66 27.71
CA VAL A 308 -3.83 5.23 27.39
C VAL A 308 -4.73 5.29 28.63
N SER A 309 -4.70 4.28 29.49
CA SER A 309 -5.43 4.27 30.77
C SER A 309 -5.05 5.44 31.67
N ASN A 310 -3.78 5.87 31.66
CA ASN A 310 -3.31 6.99 32.45
C ASN A 310 -3.74 8.31 31.80
N ILE A 311 -3.66 8.42 30.47
CA ILE A 311 -4.13 9.57 29.69
C ILE A 311 -5.62 9.84 29.99
N LYS A 312 -6.46 8.79 29.94
CA LYS A 312 -7.91 8.89 30.19
C LYS A 312 -8.24 9.46 31.56
N ARG A 313 -7.45 9.10 32.58
CA ARG A 313 -7.65 9.53 33.98
C ARG A 313 -7.28 10.99 34.23
N ILE A 314 -6.54 11.65 33.34
CA ILE A 314 -6.21 13.06 33.50
C ILE A 314 -7.46 13.91 33.24
N THR A 315 -7.94 14.60 34.26
CA THR A 315 -9.15 15.43 34.20
C THR A 315 -8.92 16.79 33.56
N THR A 316 -7.68 17.28 33.54
CA THR A 316 -7.32 18.57 32.96
C THR A 316 -7.17 18.55 31.44
N LEU A 317 -7.14 17.36 30.82
CA LEU A 317 -7.07 17.22 29.37
C LEU A 317 -8.48 17.10 28.78
N SER A 318 -8.73 17.85 27.72
CA SER A 318 -9.88 17.68 26.85
C SER A 318 -9.84 16.32 26.12
N LEU A 319 -10.98 15.89 25.57
CA LEU A 319 -11.04 14.65 24.78
C LEU A 319 -10.09 14.70 23.58
N ASP A 320 -10.05 15.83 22.86
CA ASP A 320 -9.17 16.01 21.71
C ASP A 320 -7.69 15.90 22.08
N GLU A 321 -7.28 16.49 23.21
CA GLU A 321 -5.90 16.33 23.71
C GLU A 321 -5.59 14.89 24.09
N LYS A 322 -6.55 14.17 24.70
CA LYS A 322 -6.37 12.75 25.05
C LYS A 322 -6.20 11.89 23.80
N VAL A 323 -7.00 12.12 22.76
CA VAL A 323 -6.87 11.44 21.45
C VAL A 323 -5.50 11.77 20.83
N ALA A 324 -5.07 13.03 20.88
CA ALA A 324 -3.77 13.42 20.35
C ALA A 324 -2.62 12.67 21.04
N PHE A 325 -2.59 12.60 22.37
CA PHE A 325 -1.57 11.85 23.10
C PHE A 325 -1.67 10.32 22.89
N ALA A 326 -2.90 9.78 22.79
CA ALA A 326 -3.11 8.34 22.62
C ALA A 326 -2.74 7.85 21.21
N THR A 327 -2.82 8.72 20.20
CA THR A 327 -2.52 8.37 18.81
C THR A 327 -1.14 8.83 18.36
N ASP A 328 -0.43 9.66 19.13
CA ASP A 328 0.91 10.14 18.78
C ASP A 328 1.92 8.99 18.62
N GLY A 329 2.58 8.91 17.46
CA GLY A 329 3.64 7.94 17.19
C GLY A 329 4.89 8.15 18.07
N GLU A 330 5.10 9.35 18.62
CA GLU A 330 6.15 9.61 19.62
C GLU A 330 5.84 8.95 20.98
N ASN A 331 4.57 8.64 21.26
CA ASN A 331 4.12 7.96 22.48
C ASN A 331 4.20 6.44 22.37
N GLY A 332 4.90 5.88 21.39
CA GLY A 332 4.93 4.43 21.22
C GLY A 332 6.22 3.86 20.68
N LEU A 333 6.39 2.56 20.92
CA LEU A 333 7.49 1.74 20.45
C LEU A 333 6.96 0.38 19.99
N TRP A 334 7.58 -0.20 18.97
CA TRP A 334 7.33 -1.59 18.64
C TRP A 334 7.97 -2.51 19.68
N MET A 335 7.16 -3.34 20.33
CA MET A 335 7.64 -4.34 21.31
C MET A 335 7.02 -5.70 21.03
N CYS A 336 7.79 -6.78 21.18
CA CYS A 336 7.20 -8.12 21.18
C CYS A 336 6.34 -8.30 22.44
N GLN A 337 5.43 -9.27 22.42
CA GLN A 337 4.48 -9.52 23.51
C GLN A 337 5.16 -9.66 24.89
N ASN A 338 6.33 -10.29 24.95
CA ASN A 338 7.09 -10.43 26.19
C ASN A 338 7.60 -9.08 26.72
N HIS A 339 8.30 -8.32 25.88
CA HIS A 339 8.82 -6.99 26.25
C HIS A 339 7.71 -5.99 26.55
N HIS A 340 6.63 -6.02 25.78
CA HIS A 340 5.45 -5.18 26.02
C HIS A 340 4.85 -5.47 27.40
N LYS A 341 4.63 -6.75 27.74
CA LYS A 341 4.05 -7.12 29.04
C LYS A 341 4.96 -6.73 30.21
N MET A 342 6.28 -6.91 30.07
CA MET A 342 7.24 -6.51 31.09
C MET A 342 7.29 -5.00 31.28
N PHE A 343 7.21 -4.24 30.20
CA PHE A 343 7.18 -2.78 30.23
C PHE A 343 5.90 -2.27 30.92
N ASP A 344 4.73 -2.75 30.51
CA ASP A 344 3.44 -2.41 31.12
C ASP A 344 3.36 -2.75 32.61
N SER A 345 4.01 -3.83 33.03
CA SER A 345 4.02 -4.28 34.42
C SER A 345 5.13 -3.62 35.27
N ASN A 346 5.88 -2.66 34.71
CA ASN A 346 7.05 -2.01 35.34
C ASN A 346 8.10 -3.01 35.84
N ILE A 347 8.23 -4.15 35.16
CA ILE A 347 9.31 -5.14 35.36
C ILE A 347 10.55 -4.68 34.59
N LEU A 348 10.32 -4.22 33.36
CA LEU A 348 11.29 -3.55 32.51
C LEU A 348 10.99 -2.05 32.49
N LEU A 349 12.02 -1.24 32.64
CA LEU A 349 11.95 0.21 32.73
C LEU A 349 12.83 0.83 31.63
N LEU A 350 12.38 1.98 31.14
CA LEU A 350 13.12 2.81 30.19
C LEU A 350 13.37 4.17 30.82
N SER A 351 14.60 4.67 30.76
CA SER A 351 14.94 6.01 31.21
C SER A 351 14.65 7.07 30.14
N GLU A 352 14.74 8.35 30.54
CA GLU A 352 14.71 9.49 29.61
C GLU A 352 15.84 9.44 28.57
N THR A 353 16.97 8.80 28.89
CA THR A 353 18.10 8.59 27.98
C THR A 353 17.97 7.31 27.13
N GLY A 354 16.86 6.57 27.28
CA GLY A 354 16.63 5.30 26.58
C GLY A 354 17.34 4.09 27.20
N THR A 355 17.97 4.24 28.36
CA THR A 355 18.63 3.13 29.07
C THR A 355 17.59 2.16 29.59
N VAL A 356 17.85 0.86 29.40
CA VAL A 356 17.01 -0.21 29.92
C VAL A 356 17.45 -0.56 31.34
N SER A 357 16.50 -0.59 32.27
CA SER A 357 16.70 -1.09 33.62
C SER A 357 15.57 -2.03 34.02
N TYR A 358 15.73 -2.67 35.18
CA TYR A 358 14.79 -3.68 35.67
C TYR A 358 14.41 -3.35 37.10
N LYS A 359 13.26 -3.85 37.53
CA LYS A 359 12.78 -3.71 38.91
C LYS A 359 13.79 -4.29 39.92
N ASP A 360 14.04 -3.57 41.01
CA ASP A 360 15.11 -3.88 41.98
C ASP A 360 14.92 -5.19 42.77
N ASN A 361 13.72 -5.76 42.82
CA ASN A 361 13.37 -6.91 43.66
C ASN A 361 13.06 -8.20 42.87
N LEU A 362 13.64 -8.34 41.68
CA LEU A 362 13.55 -9.57 40.89
C LEU A 362 14.44 -10.66 41.50
N SER A 363 14.01 -11.92 41.36
CA SER A 363 14.88 -13.06 41.68
C SER A 363 16.07 -13.12 40.72
N THR A 364 17.14 -13.82 41.12
CA THR A 364 18.31 -14.01 40.25
C THR A 364 17.92 -14.66 38.92
N ASP A 365 17.12 -15.73 38.98
CA ASP A 365 16.66 -16.46 37.80
C ASP A 365 15.83 -15.57 36.85
N ASP A 366 14.91 -14.77 37.40
CA ASP A 366 14.11 -13.83 36.60
C ASP A 366 15.00 -12.75 35.95
N SER A 367 15.97 -12.21 36.70
CA SER A 367 16.90 -11.20 36.20
C SER A 367 17.75 -11.75 35.06
N GLU A 368 18.27 -12.96 35.21
CA GLU A 368 19.06 -13.65 34.18
C GLU A 368 18.23 -13.93 32.94
N TYR A 369 16.99 -14.43 33.11
CA TYR A 369 16.07 -14.65 31.99
C TYR A 369 15.79 -13.36 31.21
N ILE A 370 15.39 -12.29 31.90
CA ILE A 370 15.04 -11.01 31.25
C ILE A 370 16.24 -10.44 30.49
N LYS A 371 17.44 -10.49 31.09
CA LYS A 371 18.67 -10.05 30.42
C LYS A 371 19.00 -10.92 29.20
N SER A 372 18.74 -12.22 29.25
CA SER A 372 19.00 -13.13 28.13
C SER A 372 18.12 -12.83 26.91
N ILE A 373 16.89 -12.35 27.12
CA ILE A 373 15.95 -12.01 26.03
C ILE A 373 16.01 -10.53 25.63
N THR A 374 16.67 -9.68 26.41
CA THR A 374 16.77 -8.23 26.16
C THR A 374 18.17 -7.90 25.66
N THR A 375 18.34 -8.00 24.34
CA THR A 375 19.66 -7.83 23.68
C THR A 375 20.06 -6.37 23.53
N VAL A 376 19.10 -5.44 23.61
CA VAL A 376 19.34 -3.98 23.54
C VAL A 376 19.30 -3.41 24.96
N GLN A 377 20.43 -2.87 25.42
CA GLN A 377 20.56 -2.26 26.76
C GLN A 377 20.29 -0.75 26.77
N SER A 378 20.28 -0.12 25.60
CA SER A 378 19.89 1.28 25.43
C SER A 378 19.25 1.47 24.05
N LEU A 379 18.14 2.19 24.01
CA LEU A 379 17.45 2.47 22.76
C LEU A 379 18.37 3.24 21.78
N PRO A 380 18.26 2.99 20.47
CA PRO A 380 18.93 3.80 19.45
C PRO A 380 18.61 5.29 19.62
N THR A 381 19.62 6.15 19.46
CA THR A 381 19.52 7.59 19.71
C THR A 381 18.42 8.29 18.90
N HIS A 382 18.12 7.80 17.69
CA HIS A 382 17.05 8.35 16.86
C HIS A 382 15.64 8.09 17.42
N LEU A 383 15.47 7.11 18.33
CA LEU A 383 14.20 6.86 19.02
C LEU A 383 14.02 7.71 20.28
N VAL A 384 15.12 8.23 20.83
CA VAL A 384 15.16 9.03 22.06
C VAL A 384 15.06 10.51 21.70
N THR A 385 13.84 10.95 21.39
CA THR A 385 13.51 12.34 21.04
C THR A 385 13.12 13.16 22.27
N SER A 386 13.01 14.49 22.12
CA SER A 386 12.45 15.34 23.18
C SER A 386 11.01 14.95 23.54
N SER A 387 10.19 14.54 22.57
CA SER A 387 8.82 14.08 22.81
C SER A 387 8.79 12.75 23.57
N TYR A 388 9.68 11.81 23.22
CA TYR A 388 9.87 10.57 23.97
C TYR A 388 10.14 10.84 25.45
N MET A 389 11.05 11.79 25.77
CA MET A 389 11.37 12.16 27.16
C MET A 389 10.14 12.67 27.90
N VAL A 390 9.32 13.50 27.24
CA VAL A 390 8.05 13.99 27.81
C VAL A 390 7.12 12.84 28.17
N TYR A 391 6.98 11.82 27.30
CA TYR A 391 6.13 10.66 27.58
C TYR A 391 6.68 9.77 28.70
N ILE A 392 8.00 9.56 28.73
CA ILE A 392 8.66 8.83 29.83
C ILE A 392 8.42 9.53 31.17
N ASN A 393 8.56 10.85 31.20
CA ASN A 393 8.29 11.63 32.41
C ASN A 393 6.83 11.50 32.82
N LYS A 394 5.88 11.66 31.89
CA LYS A 394 4.45 11.44 32.18
C LYS A 394 4.13 10.02 32.67
N ARG A 395 4.86 9.00 32.19
CA ARG A 395 4.70 7.61 32.65
C ARG A 395 5.05 7.47 34.13
N TYR A 396 6.14 8.07 34.58
CA TYR A 396 6.68 7.87 35.93
C TYR A 396 6.37 8.98 36.94
N SER A 397 5.96 10.17 36.50
CA SER A 397 5.57 11.30 37.38
C SER A 397 4.36 11.00 38.29
N ASN A 398 3.57 9.98 37.99
CA ASN A 398 2.42 9.57 38.81
C ASN A 398 2.73 8.40 39.77
N ASN A 399 3.98 7.93 39.83
CA ASN A 399 4.42 6.85 40.74
C ASN A 399 5.20 7.37 41.97
N THR A 400 5.17 8.68 42.19
CA THR A 400 5.56 9.37 43.44
C THR A 400 4.36 10.16 43.92
#